data_AF-A0A4Q2SBU0-F1
#
_entry.id   AF-A0A4Q2SBU0-F1
#
_cell.length_a   1.000
_cell.length_b   1.000
_cell.length_c   1.000
_cell.angle_alpha   90.00
_cell.angle_beta   90.00
_cell.angle_gamma   90.00
#
_symmetry.space_group_name_H-M   'P 1'
#
loop_
_entity.id
_entity.type
_entity.pdbx_description
1 polymer ?
#
loop_
_entity_poly.entity_id
_entity_poly.type
_entity_poly.pdbx_seq_one_letter_code
_entity_poly.pdbx_strand_id
1 'polypeptide(L)'
;MSTTAPAPATSTRLSSRVVLDRAVAAMRAKRRVEVEVLESALAWAHAHVVTDEEVAAGWRSETIHTPGTAAALFGERPLPIAGDGTPLVAEFAVIELAAVLEQSHEATLALLGDVLDLAHRLPRLWTLVRSLDVPVRLAREA
;
A
#
# COMPACT_ATOMS: atom_id res chain seq x y z
N MET A 1 56.39 -40.25 24.76
CA MET A 1 55.28 -40.19 23.79
C MET A 1 54.47 -38.94 24.09
N SER A 2 54.71 -37.85 23.35
CA SER A 2 54.03 -36.57 23.56
C SER A 2 52.73 -36.54 22.76
N THR A 3 51.59 -36.54 23.46
CA THR A 3 50.28 -36.34 22.83
C THR A 3 50.07 -34.85 22.61
N THR A 4 49.95 -34.43 21.35
CA THR A 4 49.54 -33.08 20.97
C THR A 4 48.01 -33.07 20.94
N ALA A 5 47.39 -32.27 21.81
CA ALA A 5 45.95 -32.02 21.75
C ALA A 5 45.63 -31.07 20.58
N PRO A 6 44.60 -31.35 19.76
CA PRO A 6 44.22 -30.46 18.67
C PRO A 6 43.60 -29.18 19.24
N ALA A 7 44.00 -28.02 18.72
CA ALA A 7 43.42 -26.73 19.06
C ALA A 7 41.91 -26.74 18.74
N PRO A 8 41.05 -26.12 19.58
CA PRO A 8 39.62 -26.09 19.31
C PRO A 8 39.38 -25.31 18.02
N ALA A 9 38.71 -25.96 17.06
CA ALA A 9 38.23 -25.32 15.84
C ALA A 9 37.41 -24.09 16.24
N THR A 10 37.90 -22.92 15.87
CA THR A 10 37.20 -21.66 16.07
C THR A 10 35.96 -21.71 15.18
N SER A 11 34.85 -22.16 15.75
CA SER A 11 33.56 -22.17 15.06
C SER A 11 33.18 -20.71 14.87
N THR A 12 33.38 -20.19 13.66
CA THR A 12 33.00 -18.82 13.27
C THR A 12 31.48 -18.71 13.24
N ARG A 13 30.85 -18.73 14.42
CA ARG A 13 29.53 -18.15 14.59
C ARG A 13 29.72 -16.67 14.27
N LEU A 14 28.99 -16.16 13.29
CA LEU A 14 28.87 -14.72 13.09
C LEU A 14 28.61 -14.08 14.45
N SER A 15 29.41 -13.08 14.82
CA SER A 15 29.18 -12.38 16.08
C SER A 15 27.72 -11.93 16.13
N SER A 16 27.07 -12.09 17.28
CA SER A 16 25.65 -11.75 17.46
C SER A 16 25.34 -10.33 16.96
N ARG A 17 26.27 -9.39 17.17
CA ARG A 17 26.21 -8.03 16.65
C ARG A 17 26.09 -7.95 15.14
N VAL A 18 26.93 -8.68 14.39
CA VAL A 18 26.87 -8.69 12.91
C VAL A 18 25.53 -9.22 12.42
N VAL A 19 24.96 -10.23 13.08
CA VAL A 19 23.65 -10.78 12.73
C VAL A 19 22.54 -9.74 12.99
N LEU A 20 22.58 -9.06 14.14
CA LEU A 20 21.61 -8.02 14.49
C LEU A 20 21.72 -6.79 13.58
N ASP A 21 22.93 -6.33 13.27
CA ASP A 21 23.17 -5.20 12.37
C ASP A 21 22.63 -5.51 10.96
N ARG A 22 22.82 -6.75 10.47
CA ARG A 22 22.23 -7.21 9.21
C ARG A 22 20.70 -7.21 9.27
N ALA A 23 20.11 -7.67 10.37
CA ALA A 23 18.66 -7.68 10.54
C ALA A 23 18.07 -6.25 10.54
N VAL A 24 18.74 -5.31 11.22
CA VAL A 24 18.35 -3.89 11.23
C VAL A 24 18.40 -3.30 9.81
N ALA A 25 19.47 -3.56 9.06
CA ALA A 25 19.60 -3.10 7.68
C ALA A 25 18.50 -3.68 6.77
N ALA A 26 18.20 -4.98 6.92
CA ALA A 26 17.14 -5.65 6.17
C ALA A 26 15.75 -5.06 6.49
N MET A 27 15.45 -4.82 7.76
CA MET A 27 14.18 -4.21 8.18
C MET A 27 14.03 -2.78 7.65
N ARG A 28 15.12 -1.98 7.64
CA ARG A 28 15.10 -0.64 7.04
C ARG A 28 14.91 -0.68 5.53
N ALA A 29 15.53 -1.63 4.84
CA ALA A 29 15.32 -1.85 3.42
C ALA A 29 13.87 -2.25 3.12
N LYS A 30 13.28 -3.17 3.90
CA LYS A 30 11.88 -3.55 3.79
C LYS A 30 10.94 -2.35 3.92
N ARG A 31 11.13 -1.50 4.93
CA ARG A 31 10.31 -0.30 5.12
C ARG A 31 10.37 0.66 3.93
N ARG A 32 11.54 0.81 3.29
CA ARG A 32 11.66 1.66 2.08
C ARG A 32 10.78 1.15 0.95
N VAL A 33 10.81 -0.16 0.71
CA VAL A 33 9.98 -0.79 -0.33
C VAL A 33 8.49 -0.67 0.03
N GLU A 34 8.13 -0.85 1.30
CA GLU A 34 6.74 -0.64 1.74
C GLU A 34 6.27 0.80 1.49
N VAL A 35 7.10 1.81 1.76
CA VAL A 35 6.78 3.23 1.46
C VAL A 35 6.65 3.46 -0.04
N GLU A 36 7.55 2.90 -0.86
CA GLU A 36 7.50 3.00 -2.32
C GLU A 36 6.20 2.42 -2.89
N VAL A 37 5.70 1.32 -2.33
CA VAL A 37 4.39 0.75 -2.67
C VAL A 37 3.25 1.71 -2.31
N LEU A 38 3.28 2.34 -1.12
CA LEU A 38 2.25 3.33 -0.75
C LEU A 38 2.27 4.56 -1.67
N GLU A 39 3.45 5.07 -2.02
CA GLU A 39 3.60 6.21 -2.93
C GLU A 39 3.12 5.86 -4.34
N SER A 40 3.40 4.64 -4.82
CA SER A 40 2.90 4.14 -6.10
C SER A 40 1.37 4.00 -6.09
N ALA A 41 0.80 3.46 -5.02
CA ALA A 41 -0.65 3.37 -4.86
C ALA A 41 -1.32 4.75 -4.80
N LEU A 42 -0.69 5.73 -4.13
CA LEU A 42 -1.18 7.11 -4.08
C LEU A 42 -1.16 7.76 -5.47
N ALA A 43 -0.05 7.62 -6.21
CA ALA A 43 0.09 8.14 -7.56
C ALA A 43 -0.94 7.51 -8.50
N TRP A 44 -1.15 6.19 -8.39
CA TRP A 44 -2.19 5.48 -9.11
C TRP A 44 -3.58 6.04 -8.77
N ALA A 45 -3.90 6.20 -7.48
CA ALA A 45 -5.17 6.75 -7.02
C ALA A 45 -5.43 8.16 -7.60
N HIS A 46 -4.42 9.02 -7.58
CA HIS A 46 -4.51 10.38 -8.14
C HIS A 46 -4.69 10.40 -9.65
N ALA A 47 -4.13 9.43 -10.38
CA ALA A 47 -4.33 9.27 -11.82
C ALA A 47 -5.72 8.73 -12.19
N HIS A 48 -6.42 8.11 -11.24
CA HIS A 48 -7.74 7.49 -11.43
C HIS A 48 -8.85 8.21 -10.65
N VAL A 49 -8.66 9.50 -10.37
CA VAL A 49 -9.69 10.35 -9.75
C VAL A 49 -10.82 10.57 -10.74
N VAL A 50 -12.05 10.36 -10.29
CA VAL A 50 -13.26 10.63 -11.07
C VAL A 50 -13.80 11.99 -10.65
N THR A 51 -13.86 12.94 -11.57
CA THR A 51 -14.29 14.33 -11.31
C THR A 51 -15.78 14.56 -11.48
N ASP A 52 -16.47 13.69 -12.23
CA ASP A 52 -17.91 13.80 -12.49
C ASP A 52 -18.66 12.60 -11.92
N GLU A 53 -19.46 12.81 -10.87
CA GLU A 53 -20.42 11.82 -10.37
C GLU A 53 -21.44 11.39 -11.45
N GLU A 54 -21.72 12.25 -12.45
CA GLU A 54 -22.58 11.94 -13.60
C GLU A 54 -21.95 10.92 -14.57
N VAL A 55 -20.62 10.82 -14.63
CA VAL A 55 -19.88 9.85 -15.48
C VAL A 55 -19.48 8.61 -14.68
N ALA A 56 -19.53 8.68 -13.35
CA ALA A 56 -19.33 7.53 -12.49
C ALA A 56 -20.50 6.56 -12.65
N ALA A 57 -20.27 5.51 -13.43
CA ALA A 57 -21.26 4.58 -13.94
C ALA A 57 -21.98 3.72 -12.87
N GLY A 58 -22.46 4.19 -11.72
CA GLY A 58 -22.94 3.29 -10.65
C GLY A 58 -24.31 2.64 -10.87
N TRP A 59 -24.60 1.52 -10.18
CA TRP A 59 -25.93 0.85 -10.15
C TRP A 59 -27.09 1.74 -9.62
N ARG A 60 -26.77 2.92 -9.07
CA ARG A 60 -27.75 3.94 -8.64
C ARG A 60 -27.73 5.20 -9.50
N SER A 61 -26.97 5.22 -10.59
CA SER A 61 -27.05 6.30 -11.56
C SER A 61 -28.47 6.36 -12.08
N GLU A 62 -29.07 7.56 -12.09
CA GLU A 62 -30.40 7.78 -12.65
C GLU A 62 -30.47 7.39 -14.14
N THR A 63 -29.29 7.28 -14.77
CA THR A 63 -29.12 6.84 -16.16
C THR A 63 -28.82 5.36 -16.34
N ILE A 64 -28.80 4.53 -15.28
CA ILE A 64 -28.52 3.08 -15.38
C ILE A 64 -29.50 2.35 -16.32
N HIS A 65 -30.72 2.86 -16.45
CA HIS A 65 -31.74 2.33 -17.34
C HIS A 65 -31.79 3.03 -18.71
N THR A 66 -30.95 4.04 -18.94
CA THR A 66 -30.93 4.84 -20.16
C THR A 66 -29.97 4.21 -21.17
N PRO A 67 -30.47 3.62 -22.27
CA PRO A 67 -29.63 2.93 -23.25
C PRO A 67 -28.60 3.88 -23.89
N GLY A 68 -27.35 3.42 -24.01
CA GLY A 68 -26.26 4.20 -24.62
C GLY A 68 -25.48 5.11 -23.66
N THR A 69 -25.80 5.09 -22.37
CA THR A 69 -25.03 5.82 -21.34
C THR A 69 -23.91 4.96 -20.76
N ALA A 70 -22.86 5.60 -20.23
CA ALA A 70 -21.75 4.90 -19.58
C ALA A 70 -22.23 4.07 -18.37
N ALA A 71 -23.20 4.57 -17.61
CA ALA A 71 -23.84 3.86 -16.50
C ALA A 71 -24.54 2.56 -16.95
N ALA A 72 -25.28 2.60 -18.05
CA ALA A 72 -25.99 1.44 -18.59
C ALA A 72 -25.05 0.38 -19.20
N LEU A 73 -23.85 0.77 -19.62
CA LEU A 73 -22.87 -0.12 -20.26
C LEU A 73 -21.85 -0.70 -19.26
N PHE A 74 -21.43 0.06 -18.24
CA PHE A 74 -20.22 -0.25 -17.48
C PHE A 74 -20.37 -0.39 -15.96
N GLY A 75 -21.43 0.14 -15.33
CA GLY A 75 -21.74 -0.19 -13.92
C GLY A 75 -20.73 0.26 -12.82
N GLU A 76 -19.73 1.10 -13.16
CA GLU A 76 -18.66 1.55 -12.25
C GLU A 76 -19.10 2.51 -11.14
N ARG A 77 -18.80 2.22 -9.86
CA ARG A 77 -19.10 3.16 -8.77
C ARG A 77 -17.87 4.03 -8.45
N PRO A 78 -18.05 5.33 -8.18
CA PRO A 78 -17.05 6.06 -7.43
C PRO A 78 -17.11 5.54 -5.99
N LEU A 79 -16.03 4.96 -5.49
CA LEU A 79 -16.00 4.45 -4.12
C LEU A 79 -15.36 5.52 -3.22
N PRO A 80 -16.03 6.00 -2.17
CA PRO A 80 -15.34 6.68 -1.08
C PRO A 80 -14.49 5.62 -0.37
N ILE A 81 -13.25 5.44 -0.83
CA ILE A 81 -12.32 4.43 -0.31
C ILE A 81 -11.75 4.87 1.05
N ALA A 82 -11.79 6.17 1.35
CA ALA A 82 -11.21 6.78 2.54
C ALA A 82 -12.18 7.81 3.16
N GLY A 83 -11.76 8.45 4.25
CA GLY A 83 -12.59 9.41 4.98
C GLY A 83 -12.91 10.69 4.20
N ASP A 84 -13.85 11.48 4.73
CA ASP A 84 -14.30 12.75 4.14
C ASP A 84 -13.13 13.66 3.73
N GLY A 85 -13.19 14.20 2.52
CA GLY A 85 -12.17 15.08 1.95
C GLY A 85 -11.10 14.37 1.11
N THR A 86 -11.21 13.06 0.92
CA THR A 86 -10.38 12.30 -0.02
C THR A 86 -11.02 12.25 -1.42
N PRO A 87 -10.23 12.20 -2.50
CA PRO A 87 -10.77 12.13 -3.86
C PRO A 87 -11.48 10.79 -4.11
N LEU A 88 -12.52 10.83 -4.93
CA LEU A 88 -13.22 9.64 -5.41
C LEU A 88 -12.37 8.93 -6.47
N VAL A 89 -12.18 7.61 -6.31
CA VAL A 89 -11.37 6.79 -7.22
C VAL A 89 -12.28 5.75 -7.89
N ALA A 90 -12.02 5.49 -9.16
CA ALA A 90 -12.74 4.52 -9.99
C ALA A 90 -12.59 3.08 -9.44
N GLU A 91 -13.69 2.42 -9.07
CA GLU A 91 -13.68 1.10 -8.43
C GLU A 91 -13.11 -0.02 -9.33
N PHE A 92 -13.43 -0.04 -10.63
CA PHE A 92 -13.00 -1.14 -11.49
C PHE A 92 -11.55 -1.04 -11.92
N ALA A 93 -10.99 0.17 -11.94
CA ALA A 93 -9.57 0.36 -12.23
C ALA A 93 -8.66 -0.35 -11.20
N VAL A 94 -9.15 -0.56 -9.97
CA VAL A 94 -8.36 -1.14 -8.85
C VAL A 94 -7.87 -2.57 -9.13
N ILE A 95 -8.52 -3.31 -10.04
CA ILE A 95 -8.12 -4.70 -10.32
C ILE A 95 -6.72 -4.81 -10.96
N GLU A 96 -6.32 -3.80 -11.74
CA GLU A 96 -4.96 -3.73 -12.30
C GLU A 96 -3.93 -3.60 -11.17
N LEU A 97 -4.17 -2.68 -10.24
CA LEU A 97 -3.31 -2.48 -9.09
C LEU A 97 -3.27 -3.73 -8.19
N ALA A 98 -4.42 -4.39 -7.97
CA ALA A 98 -4.49 -5.61 -7.19
C ALA A 98 -3.65 -6.74 -7.80
N ALA A 99 -3.67 -6.88 -9.13
CA ALA A 99 -2.86 -7.86 -9.84
C ALA A 99 -1.34 -7.58 -9.70
N VAL A 100 -0.92 -6.32 -9.79
CA VAL A 100 0.49 -5.93 -9.61
C VAL A 100 0.96 -6.14 -8.17
N LEU A 101 0.10 -5.86 -7.18
CA LEU A 101 0.43 -6.02 -5.77
C LEU A 101 0.29 -7.46 -5.25
N GLU A 102 -0.18 -8.39 -6.09
CA GLU A 102 -0.49 -9.77 -5.72
C GLU A 102 -1.45 -9.86 -4.53
N GLN A 103 -2.46 -8.98 -4.51
CA GLN A 103 -3.45 -8.85 -3.44
C GLN A 103 -4.87 -9.13 -3.96
N SER A 104 -5.80 -9.42 -3.04
CA SER A 104 -7.22 -9.42 -3.40
C SER A 104 -7.69 -8.00 -3.66
N HIS A 105 -8.74 -7.86 -4.46
CA HIS A 105 -9.36 -6.57 -4.75
C HIS A 105 -9.73 -5.81 -3.45
N GLU A 106 -10.31 -6.50 -2.48
CA GLU A 106 -10.71 -5.95 -1.18
C GLU A 106 -9.51 -5.47 -0.36
N ALA A 107 -8.40 -6.24 -0.38
CA ALA A 107 -7.17 -5.85 0.32
C ALA A 107 -6.52 -4.61 -0.31
N THR A 108 -6.59 -4.49 -1.64
CA THR A 108 -6.11 -3.31 -2.36
C THR A 108 -7.00 -2.08 -2.12
N LEU A 109 -8.32 -2.27 -2.03
CA LEU A 109 -9.24 -1.19 -1.62
C LEU A 109 -8.90 -0.68 -0.21
N ALA A 110 -8.70 -1.58 0.76
CA ALA A 110 -8.31 -1.19 2.10
C ALA A 110 -6.98 -0.41 2.12
N LEU A 111 -5.99 -0.88 1.34
CA LEU A 111 -4.70 -0.19 1.18
C LEU A 111 -4.87 1.23 0.63
N LEU A 112 -5.67 1.39 -0.43
CA LEU A 112 -5.95 2.69 -1.03
C LEU A 112 -6.65 3.63 -0.04
N GLY A 113 -7.55 3.09 0.78
CA GLY A 113 -8.21 3.82 1.86
C GLY A 113 -7.19 4.42 2.84
N ASP A 114 -6.32 3.56 3.37
CA ASP A 114 -5.26 3.97 4.30
C ASP A 114 -4.33 5.02 3.68
N VAL A 115 -3.96 4.83 2.41
CA VAL A 115 -3.04 5.71 1.67
C VAL A 115 -3.65 7.11 1.45
N LEU A 116 -4.93 7.17 1.07
CA LEU A 116 -5.63 8.42 0.87
C LEU A 116 -5.84 9.16 2.20
N ASP A 117 -6.18 8.45 3.27
CA ASP A 117 -6.28 9.03 4.61
C ASP A 117 -4.93 9.59 5.08
N LEU A 118 -3.83 8.85 4.88
CA LEU A 118 -2.48 9.33 5.19
C LEU A 118 -2.15 10.61 4.42
N ALA A 119 -2.38 10.61 3.10
CA ALA A 119 -2.01 11.71 2.23
C ALA A 119 -2.84 12.98 2.46
N HIS A 120 -4.14 12.85 2.72
CA HIS A 120 -5.07 13.97 2.72
C HIS A 120 -5.56 14.38 4.12
N ARG A 121 -5.64 13.44 5.07
CA ARG A 121 -6.20 13.69 6.41
C ARG A 121 -5.15 13.64 7.53
N LEU A 122 -4.10 12.84 7.36
CA LEU A 122 -3.06 12.63 8.39
C LEU A 122 -1.65 13.02 7.90
N PRO A 123 -1.42 14.24 7.37
CA PRO A 123 -0.15 14.62 6.71
C PRO A 123 1.08 14.54 7.63
N ARG A 124 0.89 14.71 8.94
CA ARG A 124 1.96 14.53 9.94
C ARG A 124 2.40 13.07 10.03
N LEU A 125 1.43 12.15 10.10
CA LEU A 125 1.72 10.71 10.11
C LEU A 125 2.33 10.26 8.79
N TRP A 126 1.83 10.77 7.66
CA TRP A 126 2.40 10.51 6.34
C TRP A 126 3.86 10.92 6.22
N THR A 127 4.23 12.07 6.79
CA THR A 127 5.62 12.51 6.83
C THR A 127 6.50 11.53 7.64
N LEU A 128 6.01 11.06 8.79
CA LEU A 128 6.74 10.09 9.63
C LEU A 128 6.88 8.70 8.98
N VAL A 129 5.89 8.29 8.18
CA VAL A 129 5.96 7.05 7.40
C VAL A 129 7.02 7.16 6.31
N ARG A 130 7.00 8.25 5.54
CA ARG A 130 7.98 8.49 4.46
C ARG A 130 9.41 8.67 4.96
N SER A 131 9.59 9.18 6.18
CA SER A 131 10.91 9.25 6.83
C SER A 131 11.38 7.92 7.44
N LEU A 132 10.56 6.86 7.38
CA LEU A 132 10.78 5.53 7.98
C LEU A 132 10.77 5.51 9.52
N ASP A 133 10.32 6.60 10.14
CA ASP A 133 10.22 6.74 11.60
C ASP A 133 9.04 5.94 12.15
N VAL A 134 7.94 5.86 11.39
CA VAL A 134 6.77 5.02 11.70
C VAL A 134 6.65 3.87 10.69
N PRO A 135 6.60 2.60 11.12
CA PRO A 135 6.33 1.47 10.24
C PRO A 135 4.96 1.57 9.57
N VAL A 136 4.88 1.19 8.29
CA VAL A 136 3.64 1.20 7.50
C VAL A 136 2.50 0.46 8.20
N ARG A 137 2.76 -0.72 8.76
CA ARG A 137 1.73 -1.50 9.49
C ARG A 137 1.04 -0.68 10.59
N LEU A 138 1.79 0.11 11.35
CA LEU A 138 1.21 0.92 12.44
C LEU A 138 0.46 2.14 11.90
N ALA A 139 0.93 2.72 10.80
CA ALA A 139 0.24 3.85 10.19
C ALA A 139 -1.13 3.48 9.60
N ARG A 140 -1.30 2.22 9.20
CA ARG A 140 -2.55 1.66 8.67
C ARG A 140 -3.53 1.19 9.77
N GLU A 141 -3.17 1.33 11.04
CA GLU A 141 -4.02 1.02 12.20
C GLU A 141 -4.57 2.28 12.89
N ALA A 142 -4.25 3.48 12.37
CA ALA A 142 -4.52 4.79 12.98
C ALA A 142 -5.91 5.32 12.62
#